data_AF-A0A3N4K7M0-F1
#
_entry.id   AF-A0A3N4K7M0-F1
#
_cell.length_a   1.000
_cell.length_b   1.000
_cell.length_c   1.000
_cell.angle_alpha   90.00
_cell.angle_beta   90.00
_cell.angle_gamma   90.00
#
_symmetry.space_group_name_H-M   'P 1'
#
loop_
_entity.id
_entity.type
_entity.pdbx_description
1 polymer ?
#
loop_
_entity_poly.entity_id
_entity_poly.type
_entity_poly.pdbx_seq_one_letter_code
_entity_poly.pdbx_strand_id
1 'polypeptide(L)'
;MPIHQTWGFFFLLMVFESAFPGCQALFLFNNATSHSAYSKDALRACAMNLCPGRKQAHLRPSVNYSIGEIQAMVMPDGTPKGLWMVLQERQLWKLRLHIQC
;
A
#
# COMPACT_ATOMS: atom_id res chain seq x y z
N MET A 1 4.84 -3.22 4.25
CA MET A 1 3.73 -3.72 5.08
C MET A 1 3.22 -2.58 5.96
N PRO A 2 1.89 -2.41 6.14
CA PRO A 2 1.35 -1.27 6.88
C PRO A 2 1.53 -1.45 8.41
N ILE A 3 1.88 -0.37 9.09
CA ILE A 3 2.29 -0.29 10.51
C ILE A 3 1.17 -0.70 11.49
N HIS A 4 -0.09 -0.79 11.04
CA HIS A 4 -1.17 -1.33 11.87
C HIS A 4 -1.13 -2.86 12.00
N GLN A 5 -0.54 -3.58 11.04
CA GLN A 5 -0.43 -5.04 11.11
C GLN A 5 0.73 -5.50 12.00
N THR A 6 1.76 -4.66 12.18
CA THR A 6 2.94 -5.01 13.01
C THR A 6 2.61 -5.05 14.49
N TRP A 7 1.70 -4.18 14.99
CA TRP A 7 1.25 -4.25 16.39
C TRP A 7 0.32 -5.45 16.65
N GLY A 8 -0.61 -5.72 15.72
CA GLY A 8 -1.51 -6.87 15.84
C GLY A 8 -0.76 -8.21 15.82
N PHE A 9 0.24 -8.34 14.95
CA PHE A 9 1.08 -9.53 14.93
C PHE A 9 1.96 -9.65 16.18
N PHE A 10 2.53 -8.55 16.68
CA PHE A 10 3.30 -8.57 17.92
C PHE A 10 2.46 -9.02 19.13
N PHE A 11 1.22 -8.53 19.22
CA PHE A 11 0.29 -8.99 20.25
C PHE A 11 -0.07 -10.48 20.10
N LEU A 12 -0.31 -10.93 18.87
CA LEU A 12 -0.57 -12.35 18.58
C LEU A 12 0.60 -13.24 19.03
N LEU A 13 1.83 -12.83 18.76
CA LEU A 13 3.03 -13.54 19.21
C LEU A 13 3.10 -13.62 20.74
N MET A 14 2.88 -12.50 21.44
CA MET A 14 2.89 -12.47 22.91
C MET A 14 1.84 -13.40 23.53
N VAL A 15 0.62 -13.41 22.99
CA VAL A 15 -0.46 -14.29 23.46
C VAL A 15 -0.10 -15.75 23.19
N PHE A 16 0.45 -16.07 22.01
CA PHE A 16 0.85 -17.43 21.68
C PHE A 16 1.97 -17.94 22.60
N GLU A 17 3.03 -17.16 22.79
CA GLU A 17 4.16 -17.53 23.67
C GLU A 17 3.71 -17.75 25.11
N SER A 18 2.78 -16.93 25.61
CA SER A 18 2.22 -17.09 26.95
C SER A 18 1.32 -18.33 27.09
N ALA A 19 0.55 -18.67 26.04
CA ALA A 19 -0.39 -19.78 26.09
C ALA A 19 0.27 -21.14 25.80
N PHE A 20 1.34 -21.15 24.99
CA PHE A 20 2.01 -22.36 24.49
C PHE A 20 3.53 -22.26 24.61
N PRO A 21 4.08 -22.23 25.84
CA PRO A 21 5.51 -22.06 26.05
C PRO A 21 6.31 -23.21 25.44
N GLY A 22 7.32 -22.87 24.63
CA GLY A 22 8.21 -23.84 23.97
C GLY A 22 7.65 -24.51 22.72
N CYS A 23 6.43 -24.15 22.29
CA CYS A 23 5.85 -24.65 21.04
C CYS A 23 6.22 -23.77 19.83
N GLN A 24 6.21 -24.35 18.64
CA GLN A 24 6.33 -23.62 17.38
C GLN A 24 4.94 -23.41 16.76
N ALA A 25 4.70 -22.21 16.23
CA ALA A 25 3.48 -21.88 15.48
C ALA A 25 3.78 -21.65 14.00
N LEU A 26 2.80 -22.02 13.17
CA LEU A 26 2.73 -21.63 11.75
C LEU A 26 1.49 -20.75 11.54
N PHE A 27 1.70 -19.48 11.19
CA PHE A 27 0.62 -18.54 10.87
C PHE A 27 0.44 -18.47 9.36
N LEU A 28 -0.75 -18.86 8.87
CA LEU A 28 -1.11 -18.81 7.46
C LEU A 28 -2.15 -17.73 7.24
N PHE A 29 -1.79 -16.73 6.43
CA PHE A 29 -2.71 -15.66 6.03
C PHE A 29 -3.09 -15.84 4.56
N ASN A 30 -4.38 -15.80 4.26
CA ASN A 30 -4.85 -15.69 2.88
C ASN A 30 -4.83 -14.21 2.45
N ASN A 31 -4.67 -13.96 1.15
CA ASN A 31 -4.76 -12.61 0.59
C ASN A 31 -6.23 -12.23 0.28
N ALA A 32 -7.17 -12.62 1.14
CA ALA A 32 -8.59 -12.33 0.95
C ALA A 32 -8.87 -10.85 1.25
N THR A 33 -9.57 -10.18 0.34
CA THR A 33 -9.94 -8.76 0.49
C THR A 33 -10.88 -8.51 1.67
N SER A 34 -11.61 -9.53 2.13
CA SER A 34 -12.48 -9.49 3.32
C SER A 34 -11.75 -9.14 4.62
N HIS A 35 -10.44 -9.38 4.71
CA HIS A 35 -9.61 -9.05 5.88
C HIS A 35 -8.73 -7.81 5.66
N SER A 36 -8.95 -7.08 4.58
CA SER A 36 -8.09 -5.97 4.20
C SER A 36 -8.36 -4.72 5.05
N ALA A 37 -7.55 -4.53 6.09
CA ALA A 37 -7.44 -3.29 6.84
C ALA A 37 -6.22 -2.49 6.33
N TYR A 38 -6.47 -1.37 5.66
CA TYR A 38 -5.43 -0.51 5.13
C TYR A 38 -5.31 0.78 5.94
N SER A 39 -4.09 1.27 6.14
CA SER A 39 -3.88 2.63 6.66
C SER A 39 -4.38 3.68 5.67
N LYS A 40 -4.71 4.89 6.16
CA LYS A 40 -5.24 5.98 5.33
C LYS A 40 -4.30 6.40 4.18
N ASP A 41 -3.01 6.21 4.39
CA ASP A 41 -1.92 6.53 3.46
C ASP A 41 -1.38 5.29 2.72
N ALA A 42 -2.04 4.14 2.84
CA ALA A 42 -1.62 2.92 2.16
C ALA A 42 -1.74 3.07 0.64
N LEU A 43 -0.72 2.60 -0.07
CA LEU A 43 -0.64 2.63 -1.52
C LEU A 43 -1.77 1.82 -2.16
N ARG A 44 -2.83 2.52 -2.57
CA ARG A 44 -4.01 1.93 -3.20
C ARG A 44 -4.35 2.72 -4.46
N ALA A 45 -4.20 2.08 -5.62
CA ALA A 45 -4.53 2.70 -6.90
C ALA A 45 -6.00 3.14 -6.98
N CYS A 46 -6.92 2.38 -6.37
CA CYS A 46 -8.34 2.73 -6.29
C CYS A 46 -8.64 3.96 -5.40
N ALA A 47 -7.67 4.44 -4.61
CA ALA A 47 -7.79 5.67 -3.83
C ALA A 47 -7.15 6.88 -4.53
N MET A 48 -6.70 6.71 -5.78
CA MET A 48 -6.07 7.76 -6.59
C MET A 48 -7.02 8.24 -7.68
N ASN A 49 -7.02 9.55 -7.92
CA ASN A 49 -7.65 10.12 -9.11
C ASN A 49 -6.76 9.87 -10.33
N LEU A 50 -7.37 9.87 -11.52
CA LEU A 50 -6.63 9.82 -12.77
C LEU A 50 -5.66 11.01 -12.86
N CYS A 51 -6.14 12.23 -12.61
CA CYS A 51 -5.37 13.48 -12.63
C CYS A 51 -4.97 13.97 -11.23
N PRO A 52 -3.89 14.77 -11.08
CA PRO A 52 -3.46 15.33 -9.80
C PRO A 52 -4.44 16.38 -9.24
N GLY A 53 -4.23 16.79 -7.98
CA GLY A 53 -4.81 18.02 -7.41
C GLY A 53 -6.28 17.99 -7.00
N ARG A 54 -7.03 16.94 -7.34
CA ARG A 54 -8.38 16.72 -6.81
C ARG A 54 -8.33 16.12 -5.40
N LYS A 55 -9.46 16.12 -4.69
CA LYS A 55 -9.61 15.45 -3.39
C LYS A 55 -9.25 13.96 -3.54
N GLN A 56 -8.06 13.58 -3.09
CA GLN A 56 -7.55 12.20 -3.04
C GLN A 56 -6.68 11.98 -1.80
N ALA A 57 -6.40 10.72 -1.49
CA ALA A 57 -5.55 10.37 -0.37
C ALA A 57 -4.08 10.78 -0.61
N HIS A 58 -3.41 11.24 0.44
CA HIS A 58 -1.96 11.43 0.44
C HIS A 58 -1.30 10.07 0.72
N LEU A 59 -0.82 9.42 -0.32
CA LEU A 59 -0.24 8.10 -0.23
C LEU A 59 1.25 8.20 0.15
N ARG A 60 1.73 7.26 0.95
CA ARG A 60 3.16 7.15 1.29
C ARG A 60 4.00 6.80 0.05
N PRO A 61 5.30 7.17 -0.01
CA PRO A 61 6.19 6.74 -1.08
C PRO A 61 6.26 5.20 -1.20
N SER A 62 6.53 4.71 -2.40
CA SER A 62 6.79 3.29 -2.67
C SER A 62 8.19 3.10 -3.26
N VAL A 63 8.54 1.85 -3.57
CA VAL A 63 9.67 1.55 -4.47
C VAL A 63 9.14 1.34 -5.88
N ASN A 64 9.84 1.83 -6.90
CA ASN A 64 9.67 1.42 -8.28
C ASN A 64 10.59 0.22 -8.53
N TYR A 65 10.03 -0.99 -8.52
CA TYR A 65 10.80 -2.23 -8.63
C TYR A 65 11.56 -2.38 -9.95
N SER A 66 11.16 -1.68 -11.01
CA SER A 66 11.86 -1.74 -12.30
C SER A 66 13.23 -1.06 -12.26
N ILE A 67 13.41 -0.07 -11.39
CA ILE A 67 14.63 0.74 -11.31
C ILE A 67 15.27 0.74 -9.90
N GLY A 68 14.58 0.19 -8.90
CA GLY A 68 15.07 0.12 -7.51
C GLY A 68 14.95 1.42 -6.71
N GLU A 69 14.40 2.48 -7.29
CA GLU A 69 14.35 3.81 -6.67
C GLU A 69 13.05 4.09 -5.91
N ILE A 70 13.08 5.10 -5.04
CA ILE A 70 11.89 5.58 -4.33
C ILE A 70 10.95 6.29 -5.32
N GLN A 71 9.73 5.78 -5.42
CA GLN A 71 8.62 6.40 -6.12
C GLN A 71 7.88 7.33 -5.16
N ALA A 72 8.07 8.64 -5.32
CA ALA A 72 7.24 9.64 -4.65
C ALA A 72 5.79 9.60 -5.19
N MET A 73 4.81 9.70 -4.28
CA MET A 73 3.37 9.73 -4.60
C MET A 73 2.76 11.13 -4.43
N VAL A 74 3.55 12.08 -3.96
CA VAL A 74 3.19 13.49 -3.75
C VAL A 74 4.26 14.33 -4.45
N MET A 75 3.85 15.40 -5.12
CA MET A 75 4.74 16.34 -5.79
C MET A 75 5.41 17.29 -4.77
N PRO A 76 6.49 18.00 -5.12
CA PRO A 76 7.18 18.90 -4.19
C PRO A 76 6.32 20.04 -3.64
N ASP A 77 5.28 20.44 -4.37
CA ASP A 77 4.29 21.44 -3.96
C ASP A 77 3.25 20.91 -2.95
N GLY A 78 3.36 19.62 -2.57
CA GLY A 78 2.42 18.95 -1.68
C GLY A 78 1.20 18.35 -2.40
N THR A 79 1.05 18.56 -3.70
CA THR A 79 -0.08 18.04 -4.47
C THR A 79 0.06 16.52 -4.66
N PRO A 80 -0.91 15.69 -4.27
CA PRO A 80 -0.83 14.26 -4.50
C PRO A 80 -0.89 13.95 -6.01
N LYS A 81 -0.05 13.00 -6.46
CA LYS A 81 0.05 12.62 -7.88
C LYS A 81 -1.19 11.87 -8.34
N GLY A 82 -1.57 12.08 -9.60
CA GLY A 82 -2.60 11.27 -10.25
C GLY A 82 -2.04 9.93 -10.72
N LEU A 83 -2.93 8.95 -10.93
CA LEU A 83 -2.56 7.63 -11.44
C LEU A 83 -1.85 7.72 -12.79
N TRP A 84 -2.26 8.67 -13.66
CA TRP A 84 -1.63 8.88 -14.96
C TRP A 84 -0.13 9.16 -14.83
N MET A 85 0.25 10.05 -13.90
CA MET A 85 1.62 10.52 -13.71
C MET A 85 2.49 9.39 -13.16
N VAL A 86 2.00 8.67 -12.15
CA VAL A 86 2.73 7.53 -11.58
C VAL A 86 2.92 6.41 -12.60
N LEU A 87 1.92 6.15 -13.46
CA LEU A 87 2.05 5.15 -14.53
C LEU A 87 3.01 5.60 -15.63
N GLN A 88 3.04 6.89 -15.97
CA GLN A 88 4.00 7.45 -16.92
C GLN A 88 5.44 7.35 -16.39
N GLU A 89 5.68 7.75 -15.14
CA GLU A 89 6.98 7.64 -14.47
C GLU A 89 7.50 6.19 -14.43
N ARG A 90 6.58 5.23 -14.36
CA ARG A 90 6.88 3.79 -14.38
C ARG A 90 6.94 3.17 -15.78
N GLN A 91 6.70 3.95 -16.84
CA GLN A 91 6.59 3.46 -18.21
C GLN A 91 5.49 2.38 -18.41
N LEU A 92 4.43 2.48 -17.61
CA LEU A 92 3.29 1.55 -17.64
C LEU A 92 2.04 2.16 -18.28
N TRP A 93 2.05 3.46 -18.60
CA TRP A 93 0.93 4.11 -19.26
C TRP A 93 0.78 3.63 -20.71
N LYS A 94 -0.45 3.30 -21.10
CA LYS A 94 -0.79 2.85 -22.47
C LYS A 94 -2.00 3.60 -22.99
N LEU A 95 -2.04 3.82 -24.30
CA LEU A 95 -3.24 4.33 -24.96
C LEU A 95 -4.39 3.31 -24.72
N ARG A 96 -5.58 3.82 -24.42
CA ARG A 96 -6.79 3.02 -24.10
C ARG A 96 -6.74 2.25 -22.78
N LEU A 97 -5.85 2.63 -21.85
CA LEU A 97 -5.96 2.15 -20.47
C LEU A 97 -7.27 2.66 -19.86
N HIS A 98 -8.20 1.74 -19.54
CA HIS A 98 -9.46 2.10 -18.90
C HIS A 98 -9.30 1.99 -17.39
N ILE A 99 -9.53 3.09 -16.68
CA ILE A 99 -9.61 3.08 -15.22
C ILE A 99 -11.05 2.70 -14.86
N GLN A 100 -11.22 1.58 -14.19
CA GLN A 100 -12.49 1.26 -13.54
C GLN A 100 -12.47 1.90 -12.16
N CYS A 101 -13.38 2.85 -11.97
CA CYS A 101 -13.58 3.58 -10.73
C CYS A 101 -14.42 2.76 -9.75
#